data_AF-A0A7V4XRW1-F1
#
_entry.id   AF-A0A7V4XRW1-F1
#
_cell.length_a   1.000
_cell.length_b   1.000
_cell.length_c   1.000
_cell.angle_alpha   90.00
_cell.angle_beta   90.00
_cell.angle_gamma   90.00
#
_symmetry.space_group_name_H-M   'P 1'
#
loop_
_entity.id
_entity.type
_entity.pdbx_description
1 polymer ?
#
loop_
_entity_poly.entity_id
_entity_poly.type
_entity_poly.pdbx_seq_one_letter_code
_entity_poly.pdbx_strand_id
1 'polypeptide(L)'
;MTLSIAAMRVSFLPVLKSLKSAWMIIFLGLAAAFMPLSSYAAVHAGGDTSSARPVVILSDIHFDPFHDPGKFKQLQAAPVSRWASILDAAPAPGQARQFAAMQSACNASGVDTDWTLLKSSLEAASQRQPSPLFVTLSGDLTVHQFSCRFHRMDPSGSDTAYIDFAVKTASFVALELKRTFPHSPVYIALGNNDSSCGDYRESPGSLYFQGMAKAVAMDAGRAGRTEILSEFPHQGDYDVPLPSPMEHTRLIVLQDIFQSSNYSACDGKPDPSAAKQQVQWLLHRLAVARAHGEHVWVMSHIPPGVFVYQTIKAHRNVCGGQAPEMFYSSGAMADTLEKFAGTVRLVIMGHTHDDEVRLLKPANAALTGSGSGEIPVKLVPSITPLHGNNPAFVTGKVNARTATLMDYTVWVASNKTGAGTQWKPEYTWSKAYDLPDFSAASVAKLVMRLQDDRHGSSAASRDYEQWFAPGEGKTMGMLLRLFWPSYACSLGHMHAAGYRQCLCGVAATKKSGFRH
;
A
#
# COMPACT_ATOMS: atom_id res chain seq x y z
N MET A 1 -64.41 -13.47 -22.94
CA MET A 1 -63.91 -14.49 -23.89
C MET A 1 -62.69 -15.13 -23.22
N THR A 2 -62.67 -16.37 -22.72
CA THR A 2 -62.82 -17.71 -23.37
C THR A 2 -61.63 -18.04 -24.27
N LEU A 3 -60.93 -19.18 -24.19
CA LEU A 3 -61.07 -20.45 -23.43
C LEU A 3 -59.72 -20.78 -22.70
N SER A 4 -59.41 -21.84 -21.92
CA SER A 4 -60.03 -23.09 -21.36
C SER A 4 -59.25 -23.41 -20.03
N ILE A 5 -59.56 -24.31 -19.05
CA ILE A 5 -60.06 -25.72 -18.95
C ILE A 5 -58.98 -26.75 -19.37
N ALA A 6 -58.56 -27.79 -18.61
CA ALA A 6 -58.89 -28.39 -17.29
C ALA A 6 -57.59 -28.92 -16.61
N ALA A 7 -57.43 -29.31 -15.33
CA ALA A 7 -58.30 -29.65 -14.18
C ALA A 7 -58.53 -31.16 -13.84
N MET A 8 -57.63 -31.75 -13.02
CA MET A 8 -57.78 -32.96 -12.17
C MET A 8 -56.68 -32.89 -11.08
N ARG A 9 -56.81 -32.99 -9.74
CA ARG A 9 -57.69 -33.66 -8.73
C ARG A 9 -57.06 -34.92 -8.08
N VAL A 10 -56.81 -34.83 -6.76
CA VAL A 10 -57.07 -35.87 -5.70
C VAL A 10 -56.13 -37.11 -5.67
N SER A 11 -55.68 -37.69 -4.53
CA SER A 11 -55.58 -37.27 -3.10
C SER A 11 -54.76 -38.28 -2.24
N PHE A 12 -54.26 -37.81 -1.09
CA PHE A 12 -54.14 -38.50 0.24
C PHE A 12 -53.32 -39.81 0.45
N LEU A 13 -52.23 -39.64 1.22
CA LEU A 13 -51.76 -40.43 2.39
C LEU A 13 -51.25 -41.91 2.26
N PRO A 14 -50.42 -42.39 3.21
CA PRO A 14 -49.59 -43.60 3.05
C PRO A 14 -50.03 -44.83 3.88
N VAL A 15 -49.37 -45.98 3.66
CA VAL A 15 -49.52 -47.21 4.45
C VAL A 15 -48.16 -47.73 4.93
N LEU A 16 -48.03 -47.95 6.25
CA LEU A 16 -46.94 -48.75 6.85
C LEU A 16 -47.36 -50.22 6.98
N LYS A 17 -46.45 -51.15 6.66
CA LYS A 17 -46.11 -52.39 7.41
C LYS A 17 -45.11 -53.22 6.56
N SER A 18 -43.90 -53.52 7.05
CA SER A 18 -43.53 -54.44 8.15
C SER A 18 -43.30 -55.88 7.66
N LEU A 19 -42.06 -56.34 7.75
CA LEU A 19 -41.69 -57.76 7.86
C LEU A 19 -40.46 -57.89 8.78
N LYS A 20 -40.35 -59.02 9.48
CA LYS A 20 -39.28 -59.36 10.44
C LYS A 20 -38.72 -60.76 10.11
N SER A 21 -37.66 -61.15 10.81
CA SER A 21 -37.09 -62.53 10.90
C SER A 21 -36.16 -62.94 9.74
N ALA A 22 -35.11 -63.75 9.94
CA ALA A 22 -34.43 -64.16 11.18
C ALA A 22 -33.03 -64.80 10.92
N TRP A 23 -32.12 -64.63 11.89
CA TRP A 23 -31.11 -65.59 12.41
C TRP A 23 -30.08 -66.30 11.48
N MET A 24 -28.77 -66.11 11.81
CA MET A 24 -27.82 -67.15 12.31
C MET A 24 -26.39 -67.17 11.71
N ILE A 25 -25.43 -66.65 12.49
CA ILE A 25 -24.04 -67.12 12.74
C ILE A 25 -23.24 -67.86 11.64
N ILE A 26 -22.10 -67.26 11.22
CA ILE A 26 -20.78 -67.93 11.12
C ILE A 26 -19.71 -66.98 11.66
N PHE A 27 -18.69 -67.52 12.35
CA PHE A 27 -17.51 -66.82 12.86
C PHE A 27 -16.29 -67.10 11.96
N LEU A 28 -15.53 -66.07 11.59
CA LEU A 28 -14.08 -66.15 11.33
C LEU A 28 -13.52 -64.72 11.24
N GLY A 29 -12.41 -64.45 11.94
CA GLY A 29 -11.89 -63.10 12.14
C GLY A 29 -10.61 -62.79 11.36
N LEU A 30 -10.30 -61.50 11.24
CA LEU A 30 -8.99 -60.99 10.83
C LEU A 30 -8.71 -59.71 11.63
N ALA A 31 -7.54 -59.64 12.25
CA ALA A 31 -7.18 -58.54 13.14
C ALA A 31 -6.74 -57.31 12.33
N ALA A 32 -7.42 -56.18 12.53
CA ALA A 32 -6.95 -54.86 12.13
C ALA A 32 -6.41 -54.13 13.37
N ALA A 33 -5.23 -53.52 13.27
CA ALA A 33 -4.57 -52.89 14.41
C ALA A 33 -5.29 -51.60 14.85
N PHE A 34 -5.64 -51.52 16.13
CA PHE A 34 -6.00 -50.25 16.77
C PHE A 34 -4.74 -49.39 16.92
N MET A 35 -4.44 -48.56 15.92
CA MET A 35 -3.69 -47.34 16.18
C MET A 35 -4.57 -46.41 17.02
N PRO A 36 -4.06 -45.79 18.10
CA PRO A 36 -4.79 -44.74 18.78
C PRO A 36 -4.99 -43.58 17.80
N LEU A 37 -6.21 -43.09 17.70
CA LEU A 37 -6.49 -41.80 17.06
C LEU A 37 -5.86 -40.70 17.92
N SER A 38 -4.60 -40.38 17.64
CA SER A 38 -3.96 -39.15 18.13
C SER A 38 -4.80 -37.98 17.66
N SER A 39 -5.62 -37.45 18.57
CA SER A 39 -6.41 -36.27 18.33
C SER A 39 -5.46 -35.13 17.96
N TYR A 40 -5.52 -34.70 16.70
CA TYR A 40 -4.96 -33.42 16.29
C TYR A 40 -5.75 -32.33 16.99
N ALA A 41 -5.38 -32.05 18.24
CA ALA A 41 -5.67 -30.80 18.89
C ALA A 41 -5.09 -29.72 17.98
N ALA A 42 -5.98 -28.99 17.29
CA ALA A 42 -5.58 -27.84 16.51
C ALA A 42 -4.92 -26.87 17.49
N VAL A 43 -3.59 -26.77 17.42
CA VAL A 43 -2.85 -25.75 18.16
C VAL A 43 -3.21 -24.42 17.50
N HIS A 44 -4.31 -23.82 17.96
CA HIS A 44 -4.50 -22.39 17.89
C HIS A 44 -3.29 -21.78 18.59
N ALA A 45 -2.31 -21.38 17.78
CA ALA A 45 -1.23 -20.53 18.21
C ALA A 45 -1.85 -19.18 18.58
N GLY A 46 -2.35 -19.08 19.81
CA GLY A 46 -2.72 -17.82 20.44
C GLY A 46 -1.46 -16.99 20.55
N GLY A 47 -1.18 -16.22 19.49
CA GLY A 47 0.06 -15.47 19.37
C GLY A 47 0.27 -14.57 20.57
N ASP A 48 1.51 -14.49 21.07
CA ASP A 48 1.89 -13.79 22.30
C ASP A 48 1.41 -12.32 22.28
N THR A 49 0.21 -12.07 22.79
CA THR A 49 -0.41 -10.73 22.79
C THR A 49 0.35 -9.75 23.71
N SER A 50 1.20 -10.24 24.62
CA SER A 50 2.09 -9.38 25.41
C SER A 50 3.16 -8.70 24.55
N SER A 51 3.48 -9.27 23.39
CA SER A 51 4.41 -8.70 22.39
C SER A 51 3.73 -7.77 21.37
N ALA A 52 2.39 -7.72 21.32
CA ALA A 52 1.68 -6.90 20.36
C ALA A 52 1.84 -5.40 20.67
N ARG A 53 2.18 -4.59 19.67
CA ARG A 53 2.34 -3.13 19.80
C ARG A 53 1.51 -2.39 18.75
N PRO A 54 0.85 -1.28 19.11
CA PRO A 54 0.04 -0.49 18.17
C PRO A 54 0.91 0.27 17.16
N VAL A 55 0.46 0.41 15.92
CA VAL A 55 1.07 1.31 14.91
C VAL A 55 0.01 2.05 14.11
N VAL A 56 0.37 3.20 13.54
CA VAL A 56 -0.43 3.93 12.53
C VAL A 56 0.36 3.94 11.22
N ILE A 57 -0.33 3.63 10.12
CA ILE A 57 0.26 3.51 8.78
C ILE A 57 -0.58 4.36 7.83
N LEU A 58 0.05 5.35 7.20
CA LEU A 58 -0.53 6.37 6.34
C LEU A 58 0.17 6.37 4.97
N SER A 59 -0.47 6.91 3.94
CA SER A 59 0.13 7.18 2.64
C SER A 59 -0.62 8.29 1.92
N ASP A 60 0.01 8.82 0.87
CA ASP A 60 -0.65 9.55 -0.22
C ASP A 60 -1.57 10.66 0.34
N ILE A 61 -0.96 11.57 1.11
CA ILE A 61 -1.65 12.69 1.75
C ILE A 61 -1.98 13.76 0.70
N HIS A 62 -1.05 14.08 -0.19
CA HIS A 62 -1.17 15.14 -1.20
C HIS A 62 -1.80 16.44 -0.65
N PHE A 63 -1.19 17.04 0.37
CA PHE A 63 -1.74 18.26 0.97
C PHE A 63 -1.68 19.44 -0.02
N ASP A 64 -2.81 20.11 -0.20
CA ASP A 64 -3.03 21.21 -1.14
C ASP A 64 -3.02 22.59 -0.45
N PRO A 65 -1.84 23.23 -0.28
CA PRO A 65 -1.73 24.58 0.27
C PRO A 65 -2.33 25.64 -0.65
N PHE A 66 -2.70 25.27 -1.88
CA PHE A 66 -3.32 26.13 -2.88
C PHE A 66 -4.85 26.00 -2.90
N HIS A 67 -5.46 25.19 -2.02
CA HIS A 67 -6.92 25.06 -1.91
C HIS A 67 -7.61 26.41 -1.66
N ASP A 68 -6.94 27.33 -0.95
CA ASP A 68 -7.30 28.75 -0.94
C ASP A 68 -6.19 29.60 -1.58
N PRO A 69 -6.31 29.93 -2.88
CA PRO A 69 -5.35 30.79 -3.59
C PRO A 69 -5.11 32.14 -2.90
N GLY A 70 -6.11 32.70 -2.19
CA GLY A 70 -5.98 33.96 -1.47
C GLY A 70 -5.05 33.89 -0.24
N LYS A 71 -4.73 32.68 0.24
CA LYS A 71 -3.80 32.45 1.36
C LYS A 71 -2.35 32.22 0.91
N PHE A 72 -2.09 31.93 -0.37
CA PHE A 72 -0.77 31.54 -0.88
C PHE A 72 0.37 32.45 -0.41
N LYS A 73 0.28 33.78 -0.63
CA LYS A 73 1.35 34.72 -0.24
C LYS A 73 1.57 34.80 1.28
N GLN A 74 0.55 34.51 2.09
CA GLN A 74 0.70 34.41 3.55
C GLN A 74 1.47 33.15 3.94
N LEU A 75 1.14 31.99 3.33
CA LEU A 75 1.84 30.73 3.53
C LEU A 75 3.29 30.80 3.02
N GLN A 76 3.53 31.46 1.88
CA GLN A 76 4.85 31.69 1.30
C GLN A 76 5.74 32.51 2.24
N ALA A 77 5.22 33.59 2.84
CA ALA A 77 5.96 34.43 3.78
C ALA A 77 6.08 33.85 5.21
N ALA A 78 5.07 33.13 5.71
CA ALA A 78 5.04 32.67 7.10
C ALA A 78 5.83 31.37 7.33
N PRO A 79 6.45 31.16 8.51
CA PRO A 79 7.01 29.87 8.90
C PRO A 79 5.89 28.83 9.09
N VAL A 80 6.20 27.56 8.82
CA VAL A 80 5.25 26.44 8.87
C VAL A 80 4.51 26.30 10.20
N SER A 81 5.13 26.70 11.32
CA SER A 81 4.51 26.71 12.65
C SER A 81 3.27 27.60 12.77
N ARG A 82 3.10 28.59 11.87
CA ARG A 82 1.94 29.48 11.76
C ARG A 82 0.91 29.06 10.69
N TRP A 83 1.21 28.07 9.85
CA TRP A 83 0.35 27.73 8.70
C TRP A 83 -1.06 27.30 9.13
N ALA A 84 -1.19 26.45 10.15
CA ALA A 84 -2.48 26.07 10.73
C ALA A 84 -3.40 27.29 11.01
N SER A 85 -2.88 28.33 11.69
CA SER A 85 -3.64 29.55 11.99
C SER A 85 -4.01 30.39 10.76
N ILE A 86 -3.27 30.29 9.65
CA ILE A 86 -3.61 30.93 8.38
C ILE A 86 -4.70 30.11 7.67
N LEU A 87 -4.57 28.79 7.69
CA LEU A 87 -5.52 27.86 7.07
C LEU A 87 -6.86 27.81 7.82
N ASP A 88 -6.87 27.96 9.15
CA ASP A 88 -8.07 28.05 10.00
C ASP A 88 -8.84 29.38 9.87
N ALA A 89 -8.21 30.44 9.36
CA ALA A 89 -8.92 31.70 9.08
C ALA A 89 -10.03 31.51 8.03
N ALA A 90 -11.02 32.41 8.00
CA ALA A 90 -12.10 32.34 7.02
C ALA A 90 -11.56 32.27 5.56
N PRO A 91 -12.22 31.52 4.64
CA PRO A 91 -11.81 31.45 3.25
C PRO A 91 -11.75 32.82 2.57
N ALA A 92 -10.77 33.02 1.68
CA ALA A 92 -10.60 34.28 0.99
C ALA A 92 -11.78 34.59 0.04
N PRO A 93 -12.08 35.88 -0.24
CA PRO A 93 -13.19 36.27 -1.11
C PRO A 93 -13.14 35.60 -2.50
N GLY A 94 -14.11 34.72 -2.75
CA GLY A 94 -14.22 33.98 -4.01
C GLY A 94 -13.28 32.77 -4.15
N GLN A 95 -12.71 32.25 -3.06
CA GLN A 95 -11.81 31.09 -3.02
C GLN A 95 -12.24 29.97 -3.99
N ALA A 96 -13.46 29.44 -3.90
CA ALA A 96 -13.91 28.31 -4.71
C ALA A 96 -13.82 28.56 -6.23
N ARG A 97 -14.07 29.79 -6.68
CA ARG A 97 -13.92 30.18 -8.10
C ARG A 97 -12.45 30.24 -8.52
N GLN A 98 -11.59 30.75 -7.65
CA GLN A 98 -10.14 30.81 -7.90
C GLN A 98 -9.53 29.41 -7.93
N PHE A 99 -9.93 28.54 -7.00
CA PHE A 99 -9.50 27.16 -6.90
C PHE A 99 -9.90 26.34 -8.14
N ALA A 100 -11.17 26.43 -8.57
CA ALA A 100 -11.64 25.78 -9.80
C ALA A 100 -10.91 26.28 -11.06
N ALA A 101 -10.62 27.58 -11.14
CA ALA A 101 -9.83 28.15 -12.24
C ALA A 101 -8.39 27.62 -12.26
N MET A 102 -7.74 27.48 -11.10
CA MET A 102 -6.40 26.92 -10.98
C MET A 102 -6.37 25.42 -11.35
N GLN A 103 -7.34 24.62 -10.87
CA GLN A 103 -7.45 23.20 -11.25
C GLN A 103 -7.56 23.05 -12.78
N SER A 104 -8.44 23.82 -13.42
CA SER A 104 -8.59 23.83 -14.87
C SER A 104 -7.29 24.28 -15.57
N ALA A 105 -6.61 25.31 -15.05
CA ALA A 105 -5.38 25.85 -15.63
C ALA A 105 -4.13 24.95 -15.48
N CYS A 106 -4.20 23.89 -14.66
CA CYS A 106 -3.16 22.86 -14.51
C CYS A 106 -3.58 21.46 -14.99
N ASN A 107 -4.85 21.27 -15.37
CA ASN A 107 -5.46 19.98 -15.71
C ASN A 107 -5.50 18.99 -14.53
N ALA A 108 -5.92 19.46 -13.35
CA ALA A 108 -6.06 18.61 -12.17
C ALA A 108 -7.13 17.52 -12.39
N SER A 109 -6.79 16.25 -12.10
CA SER A 109 -7.68 15.10 -12.29
C SER A 109 -8.80 15.01 -11.24
N GLY A 110 -8.68 15.74 -10.13
CA GLY A 110 -9.61 15.72 -9.00
C GLY A 110 -9.23 16.73 -7.93
N VAL A 111 -9.83 16.58 -6.74
CA VAL A 111 -9.55 17.42 -5.56
C VAL A 111 -8.60 16.66 -4.63
N ASP A 112 -7.49 17.30 -4.30
CA ASP A 112 -6.51 16.81 -3.32
C ASP A 112 -6.83 17.28 -1.88
N THR A 113 -6.10 16.78 -0.89
CA THR A 113 -6.37 16.99 0.53
C THR A 113 -6.25 18.46 0.95
N ASP A 114 -7.37 19.08 1.30
CA ASP A 114 -7.42 20.40 1.91
C ASP A 114 -7.07 20.36 3.42
N TRP A 115 -7.05 21.54 4.06
CA TRP A 115 -6.80 21.64 5.51
C TRP A 115 -7.91 21.00 6.37
N THR A 116 -9.16 21.03 5.90
CA THR A 116 -10.29 20.40 6.58
C THR A 116 -10.12 18.89 6.62
N LEU A 117 -9.78 18.28 5.49
CA LEU A 117 -9.53 16.85 5.40
C LEU A 117 -8.26 16.43 6.14
N LEU A 118 -7.14 17.16 6.03
CA LEU A 118 -5.90 16.83 6.73
C LEU A 118 -6.11 16.76 8.25
N LYS A 119 -6.75 17.77 8.85
CA LYS A 119 -7.10 17.75 10.28
C LYS A 119 -8.00 16.57 10.62
N SER A 120 -9.10 16.40 9.87
CA SER A 120 -10.06 15.30 10.06
C SER A 120 -9.39 13.91 10.08
N SER A 121 -8.46 13.66 9.15
CA SER A 121 -7.73 12.39 9.06
C SER A 121 -6.77 12.18 10.24
N LEU A 122 -6.05 13.22 10.66
CA LEU A 122 -5.10 13.14 11.78
C LEU A 122 -5.80 13.05 13.15
N GLU A 123 -6.86 13.81 13.35
CA GLU A 123 -7.76 13.70 14.51
C GLU A 123 -8.36 12.30 14.60
N ALA A 124 -8.81 11.73 13.48
CA ALA A 124 -9.34 10.37 13.45
C ALA A 124 -8.27 9.32 13.76
N ALA A 125 -7.08 9.43 13.15
CA ALA A 125 -5.98 8.49 13.37
C ALA A 125 -5.55 8.48 14.85
N SER A 126 -5.41 9.64 15.48
CA SER A 126 -5.12 9.76 16.91
C SER A 126 -6.27 9.29 17.82
N GLN A 127 -7.54 9.54 17.46
CA GLN A 127 -8.69 8.99 18.20
C GLN A 127 -8.78 7.46 18.14
N ARG A 128 -8.35 6.84 17.02
CA ARG A 128 -8.30 5.37 16.89
C ARG A 128 -7.04 4.75 17.50
N GLN A 129 -5.95 5.50 17.56
CA GLN A 129 -4.67 5.06 18.10
C GLN A 129 -3.89 6.23 18.73
N PRO A 130 -4.17 6.60 19.99
CA PRO A 130 -3.59 7.81 20.61
C PRO A 130 -2.12 7.65 21.03
N SER A 131 -1.65 6.41 21.19
CA SER A 131 -0.28 6.08 21.61
C SER A 131 0.30 4.95 20.76
N PRO A 132 0.53 5.15 19.44
CA PRO A 132 1.20 4.15 18.61
C PRO A 132 2.68 4.06 18.99
N LEU A 133 3.27 2.87 18.84
CA LEU A 133 4.70 2.63 19.00
C LEU A 133 5.51 3.50 18.03
N PHE A 134 5.04 3.59 16.78
CA PHE A 134 5.52 4.50 15.75
C PHE A 134 4.43 4.76 14.70
N VAL A 135 4.66 5.77 13.87
CA VAL A 135 3.84 6.10 12.70
C VAL A 135 4.69 6.00 11.44
N THR A 136 4.12 5.52 10.34
CA THR A 136 4.77 5.49 9.01
C THR A 136 3.93 6.25 7.99
N LEU A 137 4.58 7.01 7.12
CA LEU A 137 4.01 7.65 5.93
C LEU A 137 4.77 7.20 4.67
N SER A 138 4.13 6.42 3.80
CA SER A 138 4.72 5.87 2.57
C SER A 138 4.66 6.82 1.36
N GLY A 139 5.03 8.09 1.56
CA GLY A 139 5.20 9.07 0.49
C GLY A 139 3.98 9.92 0.13
N ASP A 140 4.19 10.73 -0.91
CA ASP A 140 3.32 11.78 -1.45
C ASP A 140 2.64 12.65 -0.38
N LEU A 141 3.48 13.50 0.24
CA LEU A 141 3.07 14.55 1.17
C LEU A 141 2.40 15.72 0.43
N THR A 142 2.76 15.96 -0.83
CA THR A 142 2.47 17.18 -1.58
C THR A 142 1.47 16.98 -2.74
N VAL A 143 0.64 18.01 -2.94
CA VAL A 143 -0.43 18.05 -3.96
C VAL A 143 0.06 17.77 -5.40
N HIS A 144 -0.76 17.07 -6.18
CA HIS A 144 -0.50 16.81 -7.60
C HIS A 144 -0.25 18.09 -8.40
N GLN A 145 0.66 18.03 -9.38
CA GLN A 145 0.99 19.14 -10.29
C GLN A 145 1.52 20.39 -9.56
N PHE A 146 2.22 20.20 -8.42
CA PHE A 146 2.66 21.28 -7.52
C PHE A 146 3.36 22.41 -8.26
N SER A 147 4.30 22.09 -9.16
CA SER A 147 5.05 23.08 -9.94
C SER A 147 4.14 23.96 -10.81
N CYS A 148 3.09 23.39 -11.42
CA CYS A 148 2.10 24.20 -12.16
C CYS A 148 1.32 25.13 -11.21
N ARG A 149 0.81 24.59 -10.09
CA ARG A 149 0.05 25.37 -9.10
C ARG A 149 0.88 26.52 -8.54
N PHE A 150 2.16 26.27 -8.20
CA PHE A 150 3.09 27.29 -7.76
C PHE A 150 3.28 28.39 -8.83
N HIS A 151 3.62 28.04 -10.06
CA HIS A 151 3.85 29.04 -11.13
C HIS A 151 2.56 29.74 -11.62
N ARG A 152 1.37 29.25 -11.27
CA ARG A 152 0.11 30.01 -11.41
C ARG A 152 -0.10 31.03 -10.29
N MET A 153 0.38 30.75 -9.08
CA MET A 153 0.31 31.66 -7.94
C MET A 153 1.49 32.63 -7.85
N ASP A 154 2.62 32.30 -8.49
CA ASP A 154 3.83 33.12 -8.57
C ASP A 154 4.49 33.01 -9.97
N PRO A 155 3.94 33.65 -11.02
CA PRO A 155 4.46 33.55 -12.39
C PRO A 155 5.88 34.09 -12.60
N SER A 156 6.41 34.82 -11.60
CA SER A 156 7.79 35.32 -11.54
C SER A 156 8.60 34.67 -10.40
N GLY A 157 8.12 33.58 -9.81
CA GLY A 157 8.87 32.79 -8.84
C GLY A 157 10.08 32.11 -9.50
N SER A 158 11.17 31.99 -8.74
CA SER A 158 12.34 31.19 -9.15
C SER A 158 12.20 29.74 -8.74
N ASP A 159 13.01 28.85 -9.33
CA ASP A 159 13.10 27.44 -8.94
C ASP A 159 13.35 27.29 -7.42
N THR A 160 14.22 28.14 -6.84
CA THR A 160 14.45 28.17 -5.39
C THR A 160 13.18 28.53 -4.61
N ALA A 161 12.39 29.51 -5.05
CA ALA A 161 11.16 29.89 -4.38
C ALA A 161 10.06 28.81 -4.50
N TYR A 162 10.05 28.05 -5.59
CA TYR A 162 9.23 26.85 -5.76
C TYR A 162 9.68 25.75 -4.78
N ILE A 163 10.97 25.39 -4.77
CA ILE A 163 11.54 24.35 -3.90
C ILE A 163 11.32 24.70 -2.42
N ASP A 164 11.59 25.93 -2.01
CA ASP A 164 11.33 26.41 -0.65
C ASP A 164 9.85 26.24 -0.27
N PHE A 165 8.91 26.51 -1.19
CA PHE A 165 7.49 26.34 -0.91
C PHE A 165 7.04 24.87 -0.89
N ALA A 166 7.63 24.02 -1.72
CA ALA A 166 7.41 22.57 -1.71
C ALA A 166 7.94 21.95 -0.40
N VAL A 167 9.20 22.23 -0.03
CA VAL A 167 9.81 21.81 1.25
C VAL A 167 8.99 22.31 2.44
N LYS A 168 8.51 23.57 2.43
CA LYS A 168 7.64 24.08 3.51
C LYS A 168 6.30 23.35 3.57
N THR A 169 5.73 22.94 2.44
CA THR A 169 4.46 22.18 2.42
C THR A 169 4.65 20.80 3.02
N ALA A 170 5.66 20.05 2.59
CA ALA A 170 5.99 18.74 3.15
C ALA A 170 6.42 18.83 4.63
N SER A 171 7.20 19.86 5.00
CA SER A 171 7.56 20.15 6.39
C SER A 171 6.36 20.54 7.27
N PHE A 172 5.28 21.07 6.69
CA PHE A 172 4.03 21.32 7.42
C PHE A 172 3.26 20.02 7.66
N VAL A 173 3.15 19.13 6.67
CA VAL A 173 2.55 17.79 6.86
C VAL A 173 3.30 17.00 7.94
N ALA A 174 4.63 17.02 7.90
CA ALA A 174 5.50 16.46 8.94
C ALA A 174 5.22 17.07 10.33
N LEU A 175 5.18 18.40 10.43
CA LEU A 175 4.86 19.11 11.68
C LEU A 175 3.48 18.74 12.25
N GLU A 176 2.44 18.61 11.44
CA GLU A 176 1.10 18.23 11.91
C GLU A 176 1.02 16.76 12.32
N LEU A 177 1.72 15.86 11.62
CA LEU A 177 1.92 14.49 12.09
C LEU A 177 2.62 14.47 13.45
N LYS A 178 3.65 15.30 13.64
CA LYS A 178 4.38 15.35 14.91
C LYS A 178 3.61 16.03 16.05
N ARG A 179 2.71 16.96 15.72
CA ARG A 179 1.73 17.55 16.66
C ARG A 179 0.66 16.52 17.07
N THR A 180 0.25 15.66 16.14
CA THR A 180 -0.75 14.59 16.35
C THR A 180 -0.18 13.43 17.17
N PHE A 181 1.08 13.07 16.93
CA PHE A 181 1.77 11.95 17.60
C PHE A 181 3.07 12.41 18.29
N PRO A 182 2.99 13.25 19.35
CA PRO A 182 4.16 13.89 19.95
C PRO A 182 5.12 12.89 20.61
N HIS A 183 4.59 11.79 21.16
CA HIS A 183 5.37 10.78 21.89
C HIS A 183 5.90 9.62 21.02
N SER A 184 5.42 9.49 19.78
CA SER A 184 5.84 8.45 18.83
C SER A 184 6.87 9.00 17.84
N PRO A 185 7.84 8.22 17.35
CA PRO A 185 8.55 8.58 16.13
C PRO A 185 7.61 8.46 14.93
N VAL A 186 7.77 9.37 13.97
CA VAL A 186 7.08 9.34 12.67
C VAL A 186 8.16 9.15 11.60
N TYR A 187 8.03 8.09 10.82
CA TYR A 187 8.93 7.78 9.70
C TYR A 187 8.25 8.16 8.39
N ILE A 188 8.98 8.85 7.51
CA ILE A 188 8.46 9.47 6.30
C ILE A 188 9.30 9.00 5.09
N ALA A 189 8.68 8.33 4.14
CA ALA A 189 9.19 8.21 2.77
C ALA A 189 8.77 9.45 1.96
N LEU A 190 9.40 9.65 0.82
CA LEU A 190 8.96 10.60 -0.20
C LEU A 190 8.27 9.84 -1.34
N GLY A 191 7.34 10.47 -2.04
CA GLY A 191 6.74 9.93 -3.26
C GLY A 191 7.23 10.61 -4.54
N ASN A 192 6.45 10.49 -5.62
CA ASN A 192 6.74 11.08 -6.94
C ASN A 192 6.36 12.56 -7.05
N ASN A 193 5.47 13.08 -6.21
CA ASN A 193 5.14 14.51 -6.17
C ASN A 193 6.09 15.30 -5.25
N ASP A 194 6.71 14.62 -4.28
CA ASP A 194 7.61 15.20 -3.29
C ASP A 194 9.01 15.48 -3.87
N SER A 195 9.09 16.55 -4.66
CA SER A 195 10.17 16.78 -5.63
C SER A 195 10.67 18.23 -5.69
N SER A 196 11.96 18.39 -6.01
CA SER A 196 12.55 19.69 -6.35
C SER A 196 12.20 20.25 -7.74
N CYS A 197 11.61 19.45 -8.65
CA CYS A 197 11.47 19.78 -10.07
C CYS A 197 10.20 19.23 -10.76
N GLY A 198 9.25 18.71 -9.99
CA GLY A 198 7.90 18.31 -10.43
C GLY A 198 7.66 16.79 -10.48
N ASP A 199 6.40 16.42 -10.67
CA ASP A 199 5.87 15.06 -10.66
C ASP A 199 6.75 14.05 -11.45
N TYR A 200 7.21 12.98 -10.78
CA TYR A 200 8.15 11.95 -11.28
C TYR A 200 9.56 12.45 -11.66
N ARG A 201 9.97 13.64 -11.20
CA ARG A 201 11.33 14.17 -11.45
C ARG A 201 12.07 14.41 -10.16
N GLU A 202 13.33 14.00 -10.07
CA GLU A 202 14.21 14.43 -8.98
C GLU A 202 15.68 14.17 -9.35
N SER A 203 16.64 14.84 -8.71
CA SER A 203 18.07 14.57 -8.84
C SER A 203 18.69 14.18 -7.50
N PRO A 204 19.66 13.25 -7.45
CA PRO A 204 20.49 13.04 -6.25
C PRO A 204 21.11 14.34 -5.75
N GLY A 205 21.10 14.55 -4.43
CA GLY A 205 21.61 15.76 -3.79
C GLY A 205 20.68 16.98 -3.86
N SER A 206 19.40 16.82 -4.22
CA SER A 206 18.50 17.97 -4.44
C SER A 206 18.35 18.90 -3.24
N LEU A 207 18.03 20.17 -3.52
CA LEU A 207 17.68 21.15 -2.47
C LEU A 207 16.41 20.73 -1.70
N TYR A 208 15.52 19.93 -2.31
CA TYR A 208 14.35 19.38 -1.63
C TYR A 208 14.74 18.35 -0.58
N PHE A 209 15.64 17.40 -0.91
CA PHE A 209 16.21 16.46 0.07
C PHE A 209 16.94 17.19 1.21
N GLN A 210 17.80 18.16 0.88
CA GLN A 210 18.53 18.96 1.87
C GLN A 210 17.58 19.72 2.81
N GLY A 211 16.51 20.30 2.28
CA GLY A 211 15.49 21.03 3.05
C GLY A 211 14.68 20.11 3.96
N MET A 212 14.24 18.95 3.46
CA MET A 212 13.40 18.00 4.19
C MET A 212 14.16 17.18 5.25
N ALA A 213 15.46 16.94 5.09
CA ALA A 213 16.27 16.12 6.00
C ALA A 213 16.12 16.51 7.48
N LYS A 214 15.99 17.81 7.77
CA LYS A 214 15.82 18.32 9.14
C LYS A 214 14.46 17.98 9.74
N ALA A 215 13.39 17.94 8.94
CA ALA A 215 12.05 17.56 9.40
C ALA A 215 12.02 16.05 9.69
N VAL A 216 12.40 15.23 8.70
CA VAL A 216 12.42 13.76 8.81
C VAL A 216 13.28 13.29 10.00
N ALA A 217 14.45 13.91 10.20
CA ALA A 217 15.35 13.58 11.32
C ALA A 217 14.92 14.13 12.70
N MET A 218 13.94 15.06 12.75
CA MET A 218 13.29 15.43 14.02
C MET A 218 12.16 14.46 14.35
N ASP A 219 11.41 14.05 13.34
CA ASP A 219 10.18 13.27 13.48
C ASP A 219 10.45 11.79 13.78
N ALA A 220 11.48 11.21 13.15
CA ALA A 220 11.97 9.85 13.45
C ALA A 220 12.57 9.70 14.88
N GLY A 221 12.67 10.79 15.65
CA GLY A 221 13.17 10.78 17.01
C GLY A 221 14.69 10.64 17.12
N ARG A 222 15.19 10.38 18.34
CA ARG A 222 16.65 10.42 18.61
C ARG A 222 17.45 9.27 17.98
N ALA A 223 16.84 8.09 17.80
CA ALA A 223 17.56 6.85 17.53
C ALA A 223 18.07 6.67 16.08
N GLY A 224 17.61 7.49 15.15
CA GLY A 224 18.06 7.50 13.75
C GLY A 224 18.42 8.88 13.21
N ARG A 225 18.54 9.88 14.11
CA ARG A 225 18.66 11.29 13.71
C ARG A 225 20.00 11.61 13.03
N THR A 226 21.08 10.95 13.43
CA THR A 226 22.41 11.20 12.86
C THR A 226 22.49 10.63 11.45
N GLU A 227 21.94 9.43 11.29
CA GLU A 227 21.89 8.63 10.09
C GLU A 227 21.02 9.33 9.03
N ILE A 228 19.80 9.76 9.38
CA ILE A 228 18.94 10.53 8.46
C ILE A 228 19.60 11.84 8.03
N LEU A 229 20.22 12.59 8.95
CA LEU A 229 20.92 13.84 8.58
C LEU A 229 22.17 13.61 7.70
N SER A 230 22.70 12.39 7.67
CA SER A 230 23.85 12.02 6.83
C SER A 230 23.46 11.35 5.51
N GLU A 231 22.33 10.65 5.44
CA GLU A 231 21.97 9.80 4.29
C GLU A 231 20.85 10.42 3.43
N PHE A 232 19.80 10.96 4.08
CA PHE A 232 18.64 11.54 3.40
C PHE A 232 19.01 12.66 2.40
N PRO A 233 19.97 13.58 2.66
CA PRO A 233 20.34 14.61 1.71
C PRO A 233 20.86 14.09 0.35
N HIS A 234 21.31 12.83 0.27
CA HIS A 234 21.91 12.28 -0.95
C HIS A 234 20.86 11.76 -1.93
N GLN A 235 19.89 10.95 -1.49
CA GLN A 235 18.86 10.36 -2.35
C GLN A 235 17.46 10.30 -1.71
N GLY A 236 17.26 10.80 -0.49
CA GLY A 236 16.02 10.60 0.29
C GLY A 236 15.97 9.26 1.04
N ASP A 237 16.92 8.35 0.79
CA ASP A 237 17.05 7.06 1.46
C ASP A 237 17.61 7.22 2.90
N TYR A 238 17.20 6.34 3.81
CA TYR A 238 17.79 6.21 5.16
C TYR A 238 17.46 4.88 5.84
N ASP A 239 18.25 4.49 6.83
CA ASP A 239 18.13 3.22 7.56
C ASP A 239 18.25 3.44 9.07
N VAL A 240 17.23 3.03 9.85
CA VAL A 240 17.10 3.37 11.27
C VAL A 240 16.52 2.23 12.11
N PRO A 241 16.90 2.07 13.39
CA PRO A 241 16.25 1.13 14.29
C PRO A 241 14.84 1.59 14.67
N LEU A 242 13.91 0.63 14.81
CA LEU A 242 12.57 0.86 15.37
C LEU A 242 12.63 1.04 16.91
N PRO A 243 11.66 1.75 17.51
CA PRO A 243 11.70 2.10 18.93
C PRO A 243 11.35 0.91 19.84
N SER A 244 11.72 1.02 21.12
CA SER A 244 11.53 -0.04 22.12
C SER A 244 10.06 -0.50 22.26
N PRO A 245 9.76 -1.81 22.18
CA PRO A 245 10.68 -2.95 22.29
C PRO A 245 10.96 -3.65 20.93
N MET A 246 11.17 -2.88 19.86
CA MET A 246 11.49 -3.36 18.51
C MET A 246 12.92 -3.03 18.04
N GLU A 247 13.86 -2.79 18.96
CA GLU A 247 15.22 -2.32 18.64
C GLU A 247 16.04 -3.29 17.77
N HIS A 248 15.66 -4.58 17.74
CA HIS A 248 16.24 -5.60 16.86
C HIS A 248 15.58 -5.65 15.47
N THR A 249 14.76 -4.65 15.13
CA THR A 249 14.15 -4.45 13.82
C THR A 249 14.57 -3.09 13.26
N ARG A 250 15.07 -3.08 12.02
CA ARG A 250 15.38 -1.88 11.25
C ARG A 250 14.23 -1.50 10.34
N LEU A 251 14.04 -0.21 10.11
CA LEU A 251 13.24 0.34 9.03
C LEU A 251 14.20 0.95 8.00
N ILE A 252 14.24 0.34 6.81
CA ILE A 252 14.93 0.89 5.65
C ILE A 252 13.90 1.67 4.83
N VAL A 253 14.14 2.96 4.62
CA VAL A 253 13.29 3.84 3.83
C VAL A 253 13.98 4.19 2.53
N LEU A 254 13.23 4.10 1.43
CA LEU A 254 13.71 4.32 0.06
C LEU A 254 12.86 5.39 -0.64
N GLN A 255 13.51 6.33 -1.33
CA GLN A 255 12.86 7.23 -2.29
C GLN A 255 12.90 6.58 -3.68
N ASP A 256 11.96 5.68 -3.93
CA ASP A 256 11.96 4.80 -5.11
C ASP A 256 11.50 5.47 -6.42
N ILE A 257 11.32 6.80 -6.43
CA ILE A 257 11.16 7.60 -7.66
C ILE A 257 12.22 7.25 -8.71
N PHE A 258 13.46 7.00 -8.31
CA PHE A 258 14.59 6.65 -9.19
C PHE A 258 14.41 5.30 -9.91
N GLN A 259 13.62 4.38 -9.35
CA GLN A 259 13.33 3.10 -9.99
C GLN A 259 12.23 3.22 -11.05
N SER A 260 11.39 4.26 -10.99
CA SER A 260 10.16 4.40 -11.78
C SER A 260 10.38 4.35 -13.29
N SER A 261 9.44 3.76 -14.02
CA SER A 261 9.38 3.84 -15.49
C SER A 261 9.14 5.25 -16.01
N ASN A 262 8.58 6.14 -15.19
CA ASN A 262 8.25 7.53 -15.54
C ASN A 262 9.37 8.52 -15.16
N TYR A 263 10.46 8.04 -14.54
CA TYR A 263 11.51 8.88 -13.95
C TYR A 263 12.30 9.70 -14.97
N SER A 264 12.59 10.95 -14.63
CA SER A 264 13.65 11.75 -15.25
C SER A 264 14.33 12.65 -14.21
N ALA A 265 15.62 12.96 -14.38
CA ALA A 265 16.29 13.96 -13.57
C ALA A 265 15.71 15.37 -13.86
N CYS A 266 16.04 16.35 -13.02
CA CYS A 266 15.51 17.71 -13.17
C CYS A 266 15.90 18.42 -14.47
N ASP A 267 16.92 17.93 -15.20
CA ASP A 267 17.28 18.42 -16.54
C ASP A 267 16.46 17.78 -17.69
N GLY A 268 15.48 16.94 -17.34
CA GLY A 268 14.59 16.22 -18.25
C GLY A 268 15.13 14.89 -18.79
N LYS A 269 16.32 14.42 -18.35
CA LYS A 269 16.94 13.17 -18.84
C LYS A 269 16.89 12.07 -17.78
N PRO A 270 16.55 10.81 -18.11
CA PRO A 270 16.66 9.71 -17.15
C PRO A 270 18.12 9.45 -16.73
N ASP A 271 18.41 9.48 -15.43
CA ASP A 271 19.69 9.01 -14.89
C ASP A 271 19.58 7.60 -14.26
N PRO A 272 20.03 6.54 -14.95
CA PRO A 272 20.06 5.20 -14.38
C PRO A 272 21.20 4.99 -13.36
N SER A 273 22.00 6.01 -13.01
CA SER A 273 23.04 5.90 -11.99
C SER A 273 22.46 5.93 -10.57
N ALA A 274 21.50 6.83 -10.29
CA ALA A 274 20.81 6.91 -9.00
C ALA A 274 20.16 5.57 -8.62
N ALA A 275 19.33 5.03 -9.51
CA ALA A 275 18.64 3.75 -9.33
C ALA A 275 19.59 2.58 -8.99
N LYS A 276 20.79 2.56 -9.60
CA LYS A 276 21.83 1.54 -9.32
C LYS A 276 22.51 1.76 -7.98
N GLN A 277 22.81 3.01 -7.62
CA GLN A 277 23.40 3.37 -6.32
C GLN A 277 22.46 3.02 -5.18
N GLN A 278 21.17 3.34 -5.30
CA GLN A 278 20.12 2.98 -4.34
C GLN A 278 20.00 1.45 -4.16
N VAL A 279 19.99 0.68 -5.25
CA VAL A 279 19.98 -0.81 -5.18
C VAL A 279 21.26 -1.37 -4.53
N GLN A 280 22.42 -0.75 -4.77
CA GLN A 280 23.68 -1.14 -4.10
C GLN A 280 23.69 -0.80 -2.60
N TRP A 281 23.17 0.37 -2.22
CA TRP A 281 22.98 0.77 -0.82
C TRP A 281 22.01 -0.18 -0.10
N LEU A 282 20.86 -0.47 -0.72
CA LEU A 282 19.86 -1.41 -0.18
C LEU A 282 20.46 -2.81 0.02
N LEU A 283 21.20 -3.32 -0.97
CA LEU A 283 21.91 -4.60 -0.88
C LEU A 283 22.90 -4.62 0.30
N HIS A 284 23.61 -3.51 0.54
CA HIS A 284 24.53 -3.39 1.68
C HIS A 284 23.77 -3.39 3.02
N ARG A 285 22.72 -2.58 3.17
CA ARG A 285 21.91 -2.50 4.41
C ARG A 285 21.28 -3.83 4.77
N LEU A 286 20.68 -4.53 3.80
CA LEU A 286 20.12 -5.87 3.98
C LEU A 286 21.19 -6.91 4.33
N ALA A 287 22.42 -6.79 3.79
CA ALA A 287 23.53 -7.67 4.14
C ALA A 287 24.01 -7.47 5.59
N VAL A 288 24.10 -6.21 6.06
CA VAL A 288 24.43 -5.87 7.45
C VAL A 288 23.36 -6.39 8.40
N ALA A 289 22.09 -6.07 8.16
CA ALA A 289 20.98 -6.52 9.01
C ALA A 289 20.92 -8.05 9.13
N ARG A 290 21.08 -8.77 8.01
CA ARG A 290 21.13 -10.24 8.01
C ARG A 290 22.34 -10.79 8.75
N ALA A 291 23.50 -10.13 8.71
CA ALA A 291 24.70 -10.54 9.44
C ALA A 291 24.55 -10.36 10.96
N HIS A 292 23.76 -9.39 11.41
CA HIS A 292 23.43 -9.16 12.82
C HIS A 292 22.21 -9.97 13.32
N GLY A 293 21.50 -10.68 12.42
CA GLY A 293 20.24 -11.37 12.74
C GLY A 293 19.01 -10.47 12.85
N GLU A 294 19.19 -9.15 12.65
CA GLU A 294 18.13 -8.13 12.73
C GLU A 294 16.98 -8.46 11.77
N HIS A 295 15.79 -8.00 12.11
CA HIS A 295 14.64 -8.01 11.21
C HIS A 295 14.56 -6.69 10.44
N VAL A 296 13.98 -6.71 9.24
CA VAL A 296 13.85 -5.51 8.40
C VAL A 296 12.41 -5.27 8.01
N TRP A 297 11.93 -4.05 8.20
CA TRP A 297 10.82 -3.47 7.44
C TRP A 297 11.41 -2.59 6.34
N VAL A 298 10.80 -2.59 5.16
CA VAL A 298 11.11 -1.64 4.09
C VAL A 298 9.91 -0.74 3.86
N MET A 299 10.14 0.56 3.71
CA MET A 299 9.11 1.52 3.31
C MET A 299 9.58 2.30 2.09
N SER A 300 8.72 2.40 1.10
CA SER A 300 8.91 3.25 -0.08
C SER A 300 7.55 3.73 -0.56
N HIS A 301 7.43 4.28 -1.77
CA HIS A 301 6.16 4.81 -2.27
C HIS A 301 5.62 3.99 -3.45
N ILE A 302 6.34 3.97 -4.58
CA ILE A 302 5.89 3.36 -5.83
C ILE A 302 6.02 1.83 -5.73
N PRO A 303 4.96 1.03 -5.87
CA PRO A 303 5.06 -0.42 -5.73
C PRO A 303 5.73 -1.08 -6.96
N PRO A 304 6.51 -2.16 -6.78
CA PRO A 304 7.03 -2.93 -7.91
C PRO A 304 5.90 -3.65 -8.67
N GLY A 305 6.24 -4.10 -9.88
CA GLY A 305 5.39 -4.97 -10.69
C GLY A 305 4.62 -4.28 -11.80
N VAL A 306 3.56 -4.95 -12.26
CA VAL A 306 2.75 -4.52 -13.40
C VAL A 306 1.78 -3.42 -13.00
N PHE A 307 1.81 -2.31 -13.75
CA PHE A 307 0.80 -1.27 -13.65
C PHE A 307 -0.45 -1.70 -14.44
N VAL A 308 -1.32 -2.46 -13.79
CA VAL A 308 -2.50 -3.10 -14.41
C VAL A 308 -3.41 -2.08 -15.11
N TYR A 309 -3.71 -0.96 -14.46
CA TYR A 309 -4.52 0.13 -15.05
C TYR A 309 -3.91 0.68 -16.35
N GLN A 310 -2.61 1.04 -16.36
CA GLN A 310 -1.97 1.56 -17.57
C GLN A 310 -1.83 0.47 -18.65
N THR A 311 -1.60 -0.79 -18.26
CA THR A 311 -1.56 -1.94 -19.18
C THR A 311 -2.89 -2.10 -19.94
N ILE A 312 -4.02 -1.93 -19.25
CA ILE A 312 -5.36 -1.97 -19.84
C ILE A 312 -5.62 -0.73 -20.71
N LYS A 313 -5.29 0.47 -20.19
CA LYS A 313 -5.50 1.76 -20.86
C LYS A 313 -4.66 1.94 -22.13
N ALA A 314 -3.45 1.37 -22.16
CA ALA A 314 -2.59 1.29 -23.35
C ALA A 314 -2.94 0.10 -24.27
N HIS A 315 -4.04 -0.61 -23.99
CA HIS A 315 -4.56 -1.76 -24.76
C HIS A 315 -3.51 -2.86 -25.03
N ARG A 316 -2.62 -3.12 -24.06
CA ARG A 316 -1.52 -4.09 -24.23
C ARG A 316 -2.04 -5.52 -24.34
N ASN A 317 -1.84 -6.14 -25.50
CA ASN A 317 -2.15 -7.55 -25.72
C ASN A 317 -1.04 -8.43 -25.12
N VAL A 318 -1.04 -8.56 -23.79
CA VAL A 318 -0.04 -9.33 -23.03
C VAL A 318 -0.03 -10.80 -23.44
N CYS A 319 -1.19 -11.42 -23.68
CA CYS A 319 -1.24 -12.81 -24.13
C CYS A 319 -0.74 -12.99 -25.56
N GLY A 320 -1.02 -12.03 -26.46
CA GLY A 320 -0.42 -11.94 -27.79
C GLY A 320 1.09 -11.65 -27.80
N GLY A 321 1.68 -11.27 -26.67
CA GLY A 321 3.13 -11.15 -26.48
C GLY A 321 3.68 -9.73 -26.39
N GLN A 322 2.82 -8.71 -26.28
CA GLN A 322 3.27 -7.39 -25.87
C GLN A 322 3.69 -7.38 -24.39
N ALA A 323 4.63 -6.50 -24.04
CA ALA A 323 4.94 -6.27 -22.63
C ALA A 323 3.75 -5.56 -21.93
N PRO A 324 3.46 -5.88 -20.66
CA PRO A 324 2.64 -5.02 -19.81
C PRO A 324 3.40 -3.73 -19.46
N GLU A 325 2.67 -2.71 -19.01
CA GLU A 325 3.28 -1.54 -18.39
C GLU A 325 3.80 -1.90 -16.98
N MET A 326 4.98 -1.40 -16.62
CA MET A 326 5.63 -1.68 -15.34
C MET A 326 5.73 -0.39 -14.52
N PHE A 327 5.55 -0.46 -13.20
CA PHE A 327 5.81 0.68 -12.32
C PHE A 327 7.30 1.07 -12.29
N TYR A 328 8.20 0.09 -12.31
CA TYR A 328 9.64 0.28 -12.35
C TYR A 328 10.26 -0.03 -13.72
N SER A 329 11.29 0.73 -14.07
CA SER A 329 12.13 0.55 -15.26
C SER A 329 12.97 -0.74 -15.24
N SER A 330 13.18 -1.35 -14.06
CA SER A 330 13.88 -2.62 -13.91
C SER A 330 13.37 -3.43 -12.71
N GLY A 331 13.61 -4.76 -12.73
CA GLY A 331 13.33 -5.64 -11.60
C GLY A 331 14.35 -5.55 -10.45
N ALA A 332 15.43 -4.78 -10.60
CA ALA A 332 16.64 -4.91 -9.76
C ALA A 332 16.40 -4.67 -8.26
N MET A 333 15.45 -3.81 -7.88
CA MET A 333 15.09 -3.60 -6.48
C MET A 333 14.28 -4.77 -5.91
N ALA A 334 13.28 -5.29 -6.64
CA ALA A 334 12.50 -6.46 -6.24
C ALA A 334 13.40 -7.71 -6.14
N ASP A 335 14.22 -7.95 -7.18
CA ASP A 335 15.25 -9.00 -7.21
C ASP A 335 16.24 -8.88 -6.03
N THR A 336 16.41 -7.69 -5.46
CA THR A 336 17.30 -7.45 -4.31
C THR A 336 16.59 -7.73 -3.00
N LEU A 337 15.35 -7.27 -2.81
CA LEU A 337 14.51 -7.58 -1.65
C LEU A 337 14.31 -9.11 -1.49
N GLU A 338 13.99 -9.80 -2.59
CA GLU A 338 13.72 -11.25 -2.62
C GLU A 338 14.90 -12.10 -2.11
N LYS A 339 16.16 -11.66 -2.32
CA LYS A 339 17.38 -12.31 -1.81
C LYS A 339 17.51 -12.26 -0.27
N PHE A 340 16.64 -11.48 0.39
CA PHE A 340 16.62 -11.26 1.84
C PHE A 340 15.24 -11.53 2.45
N ALA A 341 14.37 -12.32 1.80
CA ALA A 341 13.05 -12.68 2.32
C ALA A 341 13.04 -13.38 3.70
N GLY A 342 14.17 -13.95 4.15
CA GLY A 342 14.31 -14.45 5.52
C GLY A 342 14.53 -13.35 6.58
N THR A 343 14.90 -12.15 6.15
CA THR A 343 15.29 -10.97 6.95
C THR A 343 14.23 -9.87 6.86
N VAL A 344 13.73 -9.59 5.66
CA VAL A 344 12.64 -8.64 5.42
C VAL A 344 11.31 -9.27 5.85
N ARG A 345 10.61 -8.63 6.79
CA ARG A 345 9.35 -9.11 7.39
C ARG A 345 8.11 -8.45 6.83
N LEU A 346 8.24 -7.23 6.30
CA LEU A 346 7.17 -6.43 5.72
C LEU A 346 7.76 -5.42 4.73
N VAL A 347 7.01 -5.12 3.67
CA VAL A 347 7.20 -3.92 2.85
C VAL A 347 5.93 -3.07 2.93
N ILE A 348 6.08 -1.75 3.06
CA ILE A 348 4.99 -0.75 3.09
C ILE A 348 5.18 0.20 1.90
N MET A 349 4.12 0.37 1.10
CA MET A 349 4.07 1.20 -0.12
C MET A 349 2.72 1.94 -0.20
N GLY A 350 2.57 2.84 -1.17
CA GLY A 350 1.33 3.56 -1.45
C GLY A 350 1.11 3.67 -2.96
N HIS A 351 1.05 4.90 -3.45
CA HIS A 351 1.06 5.33 -4.86
C HIS A 351 -0.17 5.00 -5.70
N THR A 352 -0.82 3.85 -5.48
CA THR A 352 -2.03 3.50 -6.23
C THR A 352 -3.30 4.09 -5.62
N HIS A 353 -3.22 4.71 -4.43
CA HIS A 353 -4.33 5.20 -3.59
C HIS A 353 -5.31 4.12 -3.09
N ASP A 354 -5.33 2.95 -3.73
CA ASP A 354 -6.10 1.77 -3.38
C ASP A 354 -5.46 0.98 -2.21
N ASP A 355 -6.27 0.21 -1.49
CA ASP A 355 -5.80 -0.83 -0.58
C ASP A 355 -5.41 -2.07 -1.40
N GLU A 356 -4.10 -2.40 -1.39
CA GLU A 356 -3.65 -3.66 -1.99
C GLU A 356 -2.78 -4.49 -1.05
N VAL A 357 -2.78 -5.79 -1.34
CA VAL A 357 -1.95 -6.79 -0.70
C VAL A 357 -1.19 -7.54 -1.78
N ARG A 358 0.13 -7.33 -1.83
CA ARG A 358 1.03 -7.96 -2.81
C ARG A 358 2.06 -8.86 -2.11
N LEU A 359 2.72 -9.74 -2.86
CA LEU A 359 3.73 -10.65 -2.39
C LEU A 359 4.95 -10.62 -3.32
N LEU A 360 6.12 -10.20 -2.81
CA LEU A 360 7.37 -10.36 -3.54
C LEU A 360 7.81 -11.83 -3.44
N LYS A 361 8.22 -12.41 -4.56
CA LYS A 361 8.82 -13.74 -4.64
C LYS A 361 9.62 -13.85 -5.93
N PRO A 362 10.69 -14.69 -5.97
CA PRO A 362 11.48 -14.91 -7.17
C PRO A 362 10.61 -15.14 -8.41
N ALA A 363 10.95 -14.48 -9.52
CA ALA A 363 10.12 -14.37 -10.73
C ALA A 363 9.44 -15.67 -11.22
N ASN A 364 10.13 -16.81 -11.04
CA ASN A 364 9.69 -18.14 -11.48
C ASN A 364 9.37 -19.11 -10.31
N ALA A 365 9.35 -18.64 -9.06
CA ALA A 365 8.92 -19.44 -7.92
C ALA A 365 7.40 -19.68 -7.98
N ALA A 366 7.00 -20.94 -7.80
CA ALA A 366 5.63 -21.29 -7.48
C ALA A 366 5.29 -20.76 -6.08
N LEU A 367 4.03 -20.34 -5.87
CA LEU A 367 3.52 -20.06 -4.53
C LEU A 367 3.49 -21.36 -3.74
N THR A 368 4.05 -21.35 -2.54
CA THR A 368 4.12 -22.56 -1.69
C THR A 368 3.19 -22.48 -0.49
N GLY A 369 2.70 -21.28 -0.15
CA GLY A 369 1.96 -21.03 1.09
C GLY A 369 2.79 -21.22 2.36
N SER A 370 4.12 -21.36 2.23
CA SER A 370 5.04 -21.65 3.33
C SER A 370 5.66 -20.39 3.95
N GLY A 371 5.67 -19.26 3.23
CA GLY A 371 6.40 -18.06 3.61
C GLY A 371 7.92 -18.13 3.37
N SER A 372 8.43 -19.25 2.85
CA SER A 372 9.86 -19.45 2.59
C SER A 372 10.27 -18.81 1.27
N GLY A 373 10.98 -17.67 1.32
CA GLY A 373 11.40 -16.93 0.12
C GLY A 373 10.35 -15.97 -0.45
N GLU A 374 9.31 -15.67 0.35
CA GLU A 374 8.15 -14.85 0.00
C GLU A 374 8.12 -13.63 0.97
N ILE A 375 7.78 -12.42 0.53
CA ILE A 375 7.72 -11.20 1.37
C ILE A 375 6.34 -10.54 1.25
N PRO A 376 5.62 -10.27 2.36
CA PRO A 376 4.34 -9.59 2.31
C PRO A 376 4.53 -8.08 2.09
N VAL A 377 3.73 -7.51 1.19
CA VAL A 377 3.71 -6.09 0.85
C VAL A 377 2.32 -5.55 1.14
N LYS A 378 2.24 -4.50 1.96
CA LYS A 378 1.03 -3.72 2.16
C LYS A 378 1.11 -2.46 1.31
N LEU A 379 0.20 -2.29 0.36
CA LEU A 379 -0.08 -0.98 -0.21
C LEU A 379 -1.15 -0.33 0.65
N VAL A 380 -0.91 0.92 1.01
CA VAL A 380 -1.67 1.68 2.00
C VAL A 380 -2.55 2.67 1.23
N PRO A 381 -3.88 2.64 1.45
CA PRO A 381 -4.76 3.53 0.72
C PRO A 381 -4.55 4.99 1.12
N SER A 382 -4.94 5.91 0.23
CA SER A 382 -4.65 7.33 0.36
C SER A 382 -5.54 8.08 1.34
N ILE A 383 -5.01 9.18 1.87
CA ILE A 383 -5.83 10.24 2.47
C ILE A 383 -6.43 11.14 1.38
N THR A 384 -5.74 11.38 0.26
CA THR A 384 -6.36 12.14 -0.86
C THR A 384 -7.52 11.37 -1.50
N PRO A 385 -8.66 12.00 -1.82
CA PRO A 385 -9.77 11.36 -2.52
C PRO A 385 -9.64 11.46 -4.06
N LEU A 386 -8.49 11.88 -4.60
CA LEU A 386 -8.34 12.31 -6.00
C LEU A 386 -8.63 11.22 -7.04
N HIS A 387 -8.35 9.94 -6.75
CA HIS A 387 -8.72 8.81 -7.63
C HIS A 387 -10.18 8.36 -7.47
N GLY A 388 -10.97 9.10 -6.70
CA GLY A 388 -12.39 8.84 -6.48
C GLY A 388 -12.67 7.95 -5.27
N ASN A 389 -11.68 7.38 -4.61
CA ASN A 389 -11.81 6.71 -3.32
C ASN A 389 -12.31 7.67 -2.22
N ASN A 390 -12.81 7.11 -1.11
CA ASN A 390 -12.92 7.89 0.12
C ASN A 390 -11.54 7.95 0.83
N PRO A 391 -11.24 9.04 1.54
CA PRO A 391 -10.05 9.15 2.39
C PRO A 391 -9.98 7.99 3.40
N ALA A 392 -8.80 7.38 3.51
CA ALA A 392 -8.58 6.22 4.36
C ALA A 392 -7.25 6.30 5.13
N PHE A 393 -7.12 5.49 6.19
CA PHE A 393 -5.85 5.23 6.88
C PHE A 393 -5.86 3.86 7.55
N VAL A 394 -4.68 3.35 7.95
CA VAL A 394 -4.54 2.02 8.54
C VAL A 394 -4.04 2.12 9.99
N THR A 395 -4.65 1.37 10.91
CA THR A 395 -4.09 1.09 12.24
C THR A 395 -3.72 -0.37 12.35
N GLY A 396 -2.48 -0.66 12.71
CA GLY A 396 -1.96 -2.03 12.82
C GLY A 396 -1.63 -2.46 14.26
N LYS A 397 -1.39 -3.76 14.41
CA LYS A 397 -0.70 -4.36 15.56
C LYS A 397 0.51 -5.14 15.06
N VAL A 398 1.70 -4.83 15.54
CA VAL A 398 2.94 -5.55 15.21
C VAL A 398 3.41 -6.41 16.38
N ASN A 399 3.89 -7.62 16.11
CA ASN A 399 4.58 -8.44 17.11
C ASN A 399 6.00 -7.91 17.26
N ALA A 400 6.33 -7.36 18.44
CA ALA A 400 7.62 -6.72 18.65
C ALA A 400 8.83 -7.67 18.62
N ARG A 401 8.62 -8.98 18.83
CA ARG A 401 9.69 -10.00 18.77
C ARG A 401 9.99 -10.47 17.35
N THR A 402 8.96 -10.56 16.49
CA THR A 402 9.07 -11.16 15.14
C THR A 402 8.94 -10.15 14.00
N ALA A 403 8.65 -8.89 14.33
CA ALA A 403 8.30 -7.82 13.40
C ALA A 403 7.17 -8.18 12.40
N THR A 404 6.31 -9.13 12.76
CA THR A 404 5.14 -9.51 11.95
C THR A 404 3.99 -8.55 12.21
N LEU A 405 3.41 -7.98 11.16
CA LEU A 405 2.11 -7.30 11.25
C LEU A 405 1.04 -8.36 11.56
N MET A 406 0.53 -8.37 12.80
CA MET A 406 -0.37 -9.40 13.33
C MET A 406 -1.81 -9.20 12.85
N ASP A 407 -2.26 -7.96 12.77
CA ASP A 407 -3.58 -7.60 12.27
C ASP A 407 -3.59 -6.11 11.92
N TYR A 408 -4.51 -5.70 11.06
CA TYR A 408 -4.75 -4.28 10.78
C TYR A 408 -6.22 -4.01 10.49
N THR A 409 -6.64 -2.78 10.78
CA THR A 409 -7.97 -2.25 10.46
C THR A 409 -7.78 -1.04 9.54
N VAL A 410 -8.52 -1.03 8.44
CA VAL A 410 -8.66 0.14 7.56
C VAL A 410 -9.79 0.99 8.08
N TRP A 411 -9.55 2.30 8.18
CA TRP A 411 -10.53 3.29 8.59
C TRP A 411 -10.84 4.19 7.40
N VAL A 412 -12.12 4.32 7.06
CA VAL A 412 -12.57 5.10 5.91
C VAL A 412 -13.48 6.24 6.37
N ALA A 413 -13.34 7.40 5.72
CA ALA A 413 -14.22 8.54 5.91
C ALA A 413 -15.58 8.32 5.23
N SER A 414 -16.64 8.92 5.78
CA SER A 414 -17.98 8.87 5.16
C SER A 414 -18.16 9.83 3.98
N ASN A 415 -17.19 10.74 3.75
CA ASN A 415 -17.18 11.72 2.68
C ASN A 415 -15.73 12.09 2.29
N LYS A 416 -15.59 12.80 1.17
CA LYS A 416 -14.31 13.14 0.53
C LYS A 416 -13.77 14.53 0.93
N THR A 417 -14.32 15.17 1.97
CA THR A 417 -13.99 16.57 2.35
C THR A 417 -13.57 16.75 3.81
N GLY A 418 -13.67 15.71 4.65
CA GLY A 418 -13.41 15.79 6.09
C GLY A 418 -14.49 16.54 6.88
N ALA A 419 -15.08 17.59 6.30
CA ALA A 419 -16.14 18.40 6.90
C ALA A 419 -17.32 17.53 7.37
N GLY A 420 -17.53 17.47 8.70
CA GLY A 420 -18.59 16.67 9.32
C GLY A 420 -18.50 15.16 9.08
N THR A 421 -17.33 14.64 8.68
CA THR A 421 -17.20 13.23 8.28
C THR A 421 -17.17 12.29 9.47
N GLN A 422 -17.64 11.05 9.27
CA GLN A 422 -17.58 9.96 10.24
C GLN A 422 -16.56 8.92 9.78
N TRP A 423 -15.50 8.74 10.57
CA TRP A 423 -14.49 7.70 10.33
C TRP A 423 -14.91 6.37 10.93
N LYS A 424 -15.05 5.34 10.09
CA LYS A 424 -15.54 4.00 10.47
C LYS A 424 -14.56 2.91 10.05
N PRO A 425 -14.51 1.76 10.74
CA PRO A 425 -13.71 0.64 10.29
C PRO A 425 -14.38 0.06 9.05
N GLU A 426 -13.63 -0.07 7.97
CA GLU A 426 -14.11 -0.68 6.73
C GLU A 426 -14.00 -2.20 6.81
N TYR A 427 -12.78 -2.69 7.03
CA TYR A 427 -12.53 -4.10 7.38
C TYR A 427 -11.36 -4.23 8.36
N THR A 428 -11.24 -5.43 8.94
CA THR A 428 -10.08 -5.88 9.71
C THR A 428 -9.52 -7.13 9.03
N TRP A 429 -8.22 -7.19 8.76
CA TRP A 429 -7.58 -8.25 7.97
C TRP A 429 -7.95 -9.66 8.44
N SER A 430 -7.80 -9.93 9.74
CA SER A 430 -8.10 -11.23 10.34
C SER A 430 -9.55 -11.70 10.09
N LYS A 431 -10.51 -10.76 10.06
CA LYS A 431 -11.94 -11.03 9.85
C LYS A 431 -12.35 -11.15 8.39
N ALA A 432 -11.68 -10.43 7.49
CA ALA A 432 -12.01 -10.41 6.07
C ALA A 432 -11.51 -11.67 5.34
N TYR A 433 -10.36 -12.19 5.73
CA TYR A 433 -9.68 -13.26 4.96
C TYR A 433 -9.51 -14.59 5.69
N ASP A 434 -9.94 -14.70 6.96
CA ASP A 434 -9.74 -15.87 7.84
C ASP A 434 -8.27 -16.34 7.83
N LEU A 435 -7.40 -15.42 8.24
CA LEU A 435 -5.94 -15.60 8.29
C LEU A 435 -5.38 -15.03 9.61
N PRO A 436 -4.40 -15.71 10.23
CA PRO A 436 -3.97 -15.41 11.60
C PRO A 436 -3.10 -14.16 11.73
N ASP A 437 -2.43 -13.75 10.64
CA ASP A 437 -1.53 -12.62 10.57
C ASP A 437 -1.32 -12.14 9.12
N PHE A 438 -0.59 -11.04 8.94
CA PHE A 438 -0.09 -10.58 7.64
C PHE A 438 1.35 -11.06 7.38
N SER A 439 1.67 -12.31 7.76
CA SER A 439 2.95 -12.93 7.43
C SER A 439 3.03 -13.32 5.95
N ALA A 440 4.26 -13.57 5.46
CA ALA A 440 4.50 -14.11 4.12
C ALA A 440 3.62 -15.35 3.82
N ALA A 441 3.52 -16.29 4.76
CA ALA A 441 2.74 -17.52 4.60
C ALA A 441 1.23 -17.27 4.52
N SER A 442 0.72 -16.31 5.30
CA SER A 442 -0.70 -15.92 5.26
C SER A 442 -1.04 -15.14 3.98
N VAL A 443 -0.21 -14.18 3.59
CA VAL A 443 -0.39 -13.42 2.34
C VAL A 443 -0.26 -14.34 1.12
N ALA A 444 0.69 -15.29 1.10
CA ALA A 444 0.80 -16.27 0.03
C ALA A 444 -0.46 -17.14 -0.10
N LYS A 445 -1.10 -17.53 1.01
CA LYS A 445 -2.39 -18.25 1.00
C LYS A 445 -3.52 -17.40 0.43
N LEU A 446 -3.58 -16.10 0.73
CA LEU A 446 -4.55 -15.20 0.11
C LEU A 446 -4.29 -15.07 -1.40
N VAL A 447 -3.07 -14.75 -1.81
CA VAL A 447 -2.71 -14.55 -3.22
C VAL A 447 -2.98 -15.81 -4.06
N MET A 448 -2.73 -17.02 -3.53
CA MET A 448 -3.15 -18.27 -4.20
C MET A 448 -4.67 -18.35 -4.38
N ARG A 449 -5.46 -18.17 -3.30
CA ARG A 449 -6.94 -18.20 -3.36
C ARG A 449 -7.48 -17.24 -4.43
N LEU A 450 -6.93 -16.03 -4.52
CA LEU A 450 -7.35 -14.99 -5.46
C LEU A 450 -6.94 -15.30 -6.92
N GLN A 451 -5.78 -15.93 -7.13
CA GLN A 451 -5.27 -16.30 -8.47
C GLN A 451 -5.93 -17.56 -9.05
N ASP A 452 -6.27 -18.53 -8.19
CA ASP A 452 -7.00 -19.74 -8.61
C ASP A 452 -8.45 -19.42 -8.99
N ASP A 453 -9.10 -18.50 -8.26
CA ASP A 453 -10.43 -17.97 -8.56
C ASP A 453 -10.41 -16.95 -9.72
N ARG A 454 -10.15 -17.45 -10.93
CA ARG A 454 -10.12 -16.67 -12.18
C ARG A 454 -11.40 -15.90 -12.53
N HIS A 455 -12.49 -16.07 -11.78
CA HIS A 455 -13.77 -15.38 -12.01
C HIS A 455 -14.13 -14.38 -10.88
N GLY A 456 -13.24 -14.18 -9.90
CA GLY A 456 -13.47 -13.34 -8.72
C GLY A 456 -14.67 -13.81 -7.88
N SER A 457 -15.08 -15.06 -8.06
CA SER A 457 -16.38 -15.61 -7.68
C SER A 457 -16.50 -16.03 -6.21
N SER A 458 -15.38 -16.32 -5.56
CA SER A 458 -15.31 -16.74 -4.16
C SER A 458 -15.53 -15.57 -3.20
N ALA A 459 -15.89 -15.88 -1.95
CA ALA A 459 -16.07 -14.86 -0.90
C ALA A 459 -14.81 -13.98 -0.75
N ALA A 460 -13.63 -14.60 -0.62
CA ALA A 460 -12.36 -13.87 -0.47
C ALA A 460 -12.07 -12.89 -1.63
N SER A 461 -12.41 -13.25 -2.87
CA SER A 461 -12.30 -12.34 -4.02
C SER A 461 -13.37 -11.25 -3.98
N ARG A 462 -14.62 -11.58 -3.62
CA ARG A 462 -15.71 -10.59 -3.47
C ARG A 462 -15.43 -9.57 -2.38
N ASP A 463 -14.83 -10.00 -1.28
CA ASP A 463 -14.37 -9.15 -0.19
C ASP A 463 -13.19 -8.28 -0.65
N TYR A 464 -12.16 -8.85 -1.30
CA TYR A 464 -11.04 -8.06 -1.83
C TYR A 464 -11.52 -6.98 -2.81
N GLU A 465 -12.35 -7.33 -3.80
CA GLU A 465 -12.95 -6.39 -4.75
C GLU A 465 -13.77 -5.29 -4.05
N GLN A 466 -14.39 -5.60 -2.91
CA GLN A 466 -15.21 -4.66 -2.13
C GLN A 466 -14.36 -3.73 -1.25
N TRP A 467 -13.13 -4.11 -0.88
CA TRP A 467 -12.24 -3.30 -0.03
C TRP A 467 -11.08 -2.63 -0.77
N PHE A 468 -10.80 -3.03 -2.02
CA PHE A 468 -9.71 -2.52 -2.87
C PHE A 468 -9.70 -0.98 -2.97
N ALA A 469 -10.83 -0.34 -3.24
CA ALA A 469 -10.93 1.12 -3.24
C ALA A 469 -11.83 1.58 -2.08
N PRO A 470 -11.26 2.15 -1.00
CA PRO A 470 -12.01 2.47 0.21
C PRO A 470 -13.27 3.30 -0.04
N GLY A 471 -14.40 2.85 0.51
CA GLY A 471 -15.72 3.45 0.36
C GLY A 471 -16.39 3.26 -1.00
N GLU A 472 -15.66 2.79 -2.04
CA GLU A 472 -16.12 2.75 -3.44
C GLU A 472 -16.19 1.32 -4.02
N GLY A 473 -16.10 0.26 -3.21
CA GLY A 473 -16.13 -1.14 -3.67
C GLY A 473 -17.36 -1.58 -4.49
N LYS A 474 -18.44 -0.79 -4.51
CA LYS A 474 -19.55 -0.99 -5.47
C LYS A 474 -19.19 -0.56 -6.90
N THR A 475 -18.45 0.54 -7.03
CA THR A 475 -18.08 1.19 -8.29
C THR A 475 -16.76 0.62 -8.80
N MET A 476 -15.69 0.78 -8.01
CA MET A 476 -14.33 0.37 -8.35
C MET A 476 -14.17 -1.15 -8.30
N GLY A 477 -14.81 -1.82 -7.33
CA GLY A 477 -14.87 -3.29 -7.30
C GLY A 477 -15.57 -3.89 -8.52
N MET A 478 -16.53 -3.18 -9.14
CA MET A 478 -17.12 -3.61 -10.41
C MET A 478 -16.15 -3.47 -11.59
N LEU A 479 -15.29 -2.44 -11.60
CA LEU A 479 -14.23 -2.31 -12.59
C LEU A 479 -13.14 -3.38 -12.39
N LEU A 480 -12.76 -3.67 -11.14
CA LEU A 480 -11.79 -4.71 -10.79
C LEU A 480 -12.26 -6.09 -11.27
N ARG A 481 -13.54 -6.42 -11.08
CA ARG A 481 -14.20 -7.64 -11.58
C ARG A 481 -14.00 -7.89 -13.07
N LEU A 482 -14.16 -6.85 -13.89
CA LEU A 482 -14.03 -6.94 -15.35
C LEU A 482 -12.62 -7.32 -15.80
N PHE A 483 -11.61 -7.03 -14.98
CA PHE A 483 -10.20 -7.30 -15.26
C PHE A 483 -9.56 -8.25 -14.24
N TRP A 484 -10.36 -9.03 -13.49
CA TRP A 484 -9.91 -9.77 -12.32
C TRP A 484 -8.69 -10.69 -12.57
N PRO A 485 -8.60 -11.51 -13.65
CA PRO A 485 -7.39 -12.27 -13.95
C PRO A 485 -6.14 -11.42 -14.16
N SER A 486 -6.30 -10.22 -14.72
CA SER A 486 -5.22 -9.24 -14.91
C SER A 486 -4.74 -8.74 -13.56
N TYR A 487 -5.67 -8.40 -12.66
CA TYR A 487 -5.36 -7.87 -11.35
C TYR A 487 -4.82 -8.94 -10.37
N ALA A 488 -5.52 -10.07 -10.18
CA ALA A 488 -5.09 -11.14 -9.27
C ALA A 488 -3.67 -11.66 -9.61
N CYS A 489 -3.30 -11.70 -10.89
CA CYS A 489 -1.95 -12.08 -11.30
C CYS A 489 -0.87 -11.04 -10.97
N SER A 490 -1.16 -9.73 -10.86
CA SER A 490 -0.15 -8.75 -10.45
C SER A 490 0.25 -8.92 -8.98
N LEU A 491 -0.67 -9.37 -8.13
CA LEU A 491 -0.47 -9.52 -6.68
C LEU A 491 0.75 -10.38 -6.31
N GLY A 492 1.11 -11.36 -7.13
CA GLY A 492 2.23 -12.29 -6.87
C GLY A 492 3.27 -12.38 -7.99
N HIS A 493 3.23 -11.52 -9.00
CA HIS A 493 4.16 -11.56 -10.13
C HIS A 493 4.67 -10.16 -10.51
N MET A 494 5.78 -9.77 -9.90
CA MET A 494 6.44 -8.47 -10.11
C MET A 494 7.22 -8.38 -11.43
N HIS A 495 7.29 -9.48 -12.21
CA HIS A 495 8.03 -9.56 -13.46
C HIS A 495 7.09 -9.94 -14.61
N ALA A 496 7.15 -9.19 -15.72
CA ALA A 496 6.27 -9.34 -16.89
C ALA A 496 6.15 -10.80 -17.42
N ALA A 497 7.21 -11.60 -17.33
CA ALA A 497 7.20 -12.99 -17.76
C ALA A 497 6.31 -13.88 -16.86
N GLY A 498 6.48 -13.80 -15.54
CA GLY A 498 5.66 -14.54 -14.58
C GLY A 498 4.20 -14.08 -14.60
N TYR A 499 3.99 -12.77 -14.74
CA TYR A 499 2.66 -12.17 -14.89
C TYR A 499 1.93 -12.73 -16.13
N ARG A 500 2.59 -12.75 -17.29
CA ARG A 500 2.04 -13.34 -18.53
C ARG A 500 1.76 -14.83 -18.38
N GLN A 501 2.61 -15.58 -17.69
CA GLN A 501 2.38 -17.00 -17.42
C GLN A 501 1.13 -17.22 -16.56
N CYS A 502 0.95 -16.44 -15.48
CA CYS A 502 -0.25 -16.47 -14.65
C CYS A 502 -1.50 -16.12 -15.45
N LEU A 503 -1.51 -14.94 -16.08
CA LEU A 503 -2.68 -14.40 -16.79
C LEU A 503 -3.13 -15.34 -17.91
N CYS A 504 -2.20 -15.72 -18.79
CA CYS A 504 -2.50 -16.37 -20.07
C CYS A 504 -2.39 -17.91 -20.02
N GLY A 505 -1.95 -18.50 -18.90
CA GLY A 505 -1.73 -19.96 -18.78
C GLY A 505 -0.55 -20.49 -19.61
N VAL A 506 0.24 -19.61 -20.23
CA VAL A 506 1.36 -19.99 -21.10
C VAL A 506 2.55 -20.38 -20.24
N ALA A 507 2.80 -21.68 -20.10
CA ALA A 507 4.04 -22.18 -19.52
C ALA A 507 5.24 -21.59 -20.28
N ALA A 508 6.24 -21.08 -19.54
CA ALA A 508 7.42 -20.48 -20.14
C ALA A 508 8.09 -21.44 -21.13
N THR A 509 8.08 -21.08 -22.42
CA THR A 509 8.75 -21.86 -23.45
C THR A 509 10.24 -21.84 -23.18
N LYS A 510 10.74 -22.94 -22.59
CA LYS A 510 12.18 -23.21 -22.51
C LYS A 510 12.72 -23.06 -23.93
N LYS A 511 13.50 -22.00 -24.18
CA LYS A 511 14.37 -21.95 -25.35
C LYS A 511 15.36 -23.09 -25.20
N SER A 512 15.03 -24.24 -25.77
CA SER A 512 15.98 -25.31 -26.03
C SER A 512 17.05 -24.72 -26.93
N GLY A 513 18.15 -24.28 -26.32
CA GLY A 513 19.33 -23.85 -27.06
C GLY A 513 19.83 -25.03 -27.87
N PHE A 514 19.46 -25.06 -29.15
CA PHE A 514 20.03 -26.00 -30.09
C PHE A 514 21.54 -25.74 -30.13
N ARG A 515 22.31 -26.78 -29.82
CA ARG A 515 23.73 -26.79 -30.18
C ARG A 515 23.82 -26.83 -31.70
N HIS A 516 24.66 -25.98 -32.27
CA HIS A 516 25.84 -26.46 -32.99
C HIS A 516 26.98 -25.47 -32.77
#